data_AF-A0A1J3H7S4-F1
#
_entry.id   AF-A0A1J3H7S4-F1
#
_cell.length_a   1.000
_cell.length_b   1.000
_cell.length_c   1.000
_cell.angle_alpha   90.00
_cell.angle_beta   90.00
_cell.angle_gamma   90.00
#
_symmetry.space_group_name_H-M   'P 1'
#
loop_
_entity.id
_entity.type
_entity.pdbx_description
1 polymer ?
#
loop_
_entity_poly.entity_id
_entity_poly.type
_entity_poly.pdbx_seq_one_letter_code
_entity_poly.pdbx_strand_id
1 'polypeptide(L)'
;PNPAFTLWKRQDKLIFSALIGAISPSLQPLVSRATTASEVWSTLASTYAKPSRGHIKQLKAQLKNWRKENKTIDVYLQGIITRLDQLAILGKAVDHEDQIDIILEGLPDEYK
;
A
#
# COMPACT_ATOMS: atom_id res chain seq x y z
N PRO A 1 -8.99 40.94 -10.23
CA PRO A 1 -8.12 39.96 -9.52
C PRO A 1 -8.97 39.09 -8.58
N ASN A 2 -8.81 37.76 -8.59
CA ASN A 2 -9.56 36.85 -7.72
C ASN A 2 -8.89 36.76 -6.32
N PRO A 3 -9.51 37.27 -5.24
CA PRO A 3 -8.91 37.21 -3.90
C PRO A 3 -8.69 35.79 -3.38
N ALA A 4 -9.53 34.83 -3.79
CA ALA A 4 -9.41 33.42 -3.40
C ALA A 4 -8.16 32.76 -3.98
N PHE A 5 -7.64 33.25 -5.12
CA PHE A 5 -6.43 32.71 -5.74
C PHE A 5 -5.19 32.91 -4.85
N THR A 6 -5.08 34.07 -4.20
CA THR A 6 -3.97 34.36 -3.28
C THR A 6 -4.00 33.45 -2.06
N LEU A 7 -5.21 33.20 -1.52
CA LEU A 7 -5.39 32.28 -0.40
C LEU A 7 -5.03 30.84 -0.80
N TRP A 8 -5.54 30.36 -1.92
CA TRP A 8 -5.23 29.04 -2.46
C TRP A 8 -3.73 28.85 -2.67
N LYS A 9 -3.04 29.83 -3.28
CA LYS A 9 -1.59 29.77 -3.53
C LYS A 9 -0.78 29.68 -2.24
N ARG A 10 -1.22 30.37 -1.17
CA ARG A 10 -0.60 30.26 0.15
C ARG A 10 -0.80 28.86 0.73
N GLN A 11 -2.02 28.33 0.66
CA GLN A 11 -2.34 26.99 1.17
C GLN A 11 -1.56 25.90 0.42
N ASP A 12 -1.53 25.95 -0.90
CA ASP A 12 -0.81 24.99 -1.74
C ASP A 12 0.69 24.95 -1.37
N LYS A 13 1.34 26.12 -1.21
CA LYS A 13 2.74 26.17 -0.77
C LYS A 13 2.98 25.55 0.60
N LEU A 14 2.09 25.79 1.56
CA LEU A 14 2.22 25.21 2.91
C LEU A 14 2.11 23.68 2.85
N ILE A 15 1.14 23.16 2.11
CA ILE A 15 0.94 21.72 1.93
C ILE A 15 2.12 21.12 1.17
N PHE A 16 2.60 21.79 0.11
CA PHE A 16 3.76 21.36 -0.66
C PHE A 16 5.00 21.19 0.22
N SER A 17 5.34 22.21 1.03
CA SER A 17 6.49 22.13 1.93
C SER A 17 6.33 21.02 2.99
N ALA A 18 5.12 20.85 3.54
CA ALA A 18 4.84 19.77 4.48
C ALA A 18 5.01 18.38 3.84
N LEU A 19 4.52 18.20 2.62
CA LEU A 19 4.68 16.95 1.86
C LEU A 19 6.16 16.64 1.60
N ILE A 20 6.94 17.60 1.10
CA ILE A 20 8.38 17.40 0.84
C ILE A 20 9.14 17.05 2.14
N GLY A 21 8.78 17.69 3.25
CA GLY A 21 9.38 17.41 4.57
C GLY A 21 9.00 16.04 5.15
N ALA A 22 7.81 15.52 4.81
CA ALA A 22 7.36 14.20 5.27
C ALA A 22 7.90 13.03 4.44
N ILE A 23 8.33 13.29 3.19
CA ILE A 23 8.87 12.25 2.30
C ILE A 23 10.34 11.96 2.68
N SER A 24 10.68 10.67 2.78
CA SER A 24 12.05 10.22 2.98
C SER A 24 13.01 10.81 1.94
N PRO A 25 14.22 11.27 2.31
CA PRO A 25 15.15 11.94 1.38
C PRO A 25 15.45 11.15 0.10
N SER A 26 15.49 9.82 0.19
CA SER A 26 15.70 8.92 -0.95
C SER A 26 14.59 8.98 -2.01
N LEU A 27 13.39 9.43 -1.64
CA LEU A 27 12.21 9.51 -2.52
C LEU A 27 11.94 10.93 -3.04
N GLN A 28 12.59 11.95 -2.48
CA GLN A 28 12.42 13.34 -2.94
C GLN A 28 12.72 13.58 -4.43
N PRO A 29 13.71 12.92 -5.07
CA PRO A 29 13.95 13.07 -6.50
C PRO A 29 12.73 12.76 -7.37
N LEU A 30 11.85 11.86 -6.92
CA LEU A 30 10.64 11.45 -7.61
C LEU A 30 9.67 12.63 -7.84
N VAL A 31 9.61 13.56 -6.89
CA VAL A 31 8.67 14.70 -6.89
C VAL A 31 9.37 16.03 -7.19
N SER A 32 10.65 16.00 -7.55
CA SER A 32 11.51 17.18 -7.78
C SER A 32 10.99 18.15 -8.86
N ARG A 33 10.19 17.65 -9.80
CA ARG A 33 9.59 18.44 -10.89
C ARG A 33 8.20 18.99 -10.57
N ALA A 34 7.62 18.60 -9.42
CA ALA A 34 6.31 19.07 -9.01
C ALA A 34 6.39 20.53 -8.53
N THR A 35 5.40 21.32 -8.91
CA THR A 35 5.28 22.74 -8.61
C THR A 35 4.10 23.06 -7.69
N THR A 36 3.17 22.12 -7.53
CA THR A 36 2.00 22.22 -6.63
C THR A 36 1.90 21.00 -5.73
N ALA A 37 1.21 21.15 -4.59
CA ALA A 37 0.96 20.03 -3.68
C ALA A 37 0.18 18.90 -4.38
N SER A 38 -0.73 19.26 -5.28
CA SER A 38 -1.50 18.31 -6.09
C SER A 38 -0.59 17.45 -6.98
N GLU A 39 0.43 18.03 -7.61
CA GLU A 39 1.38 17.30 -8.46
C GLU A 39 2.26 16.34 -7.65
N VAL A 40 2.72 16.76 -6.46
CA VAL A 40 3.45 15.90 -5.52
C VAL A 40 2.60 14.68 -5.17
N TRP A 41 1.36 14.92 -4.72
CA TRP A 41 0.46 13.85 -4.32
C TRP A 41 0.11 12.91 -5.48
N SER A 42 -0.17 13.47 -6.65
CA SER A 42 -0.51 12.69 -7.86
C SER A 42 0.65 11.81 -8.29
N THR A 43 1.89 12.32 -8.22
CA THR A 43 3.09 11.55 -8.54
C THR A 43 3.24 10.39 -7.56
N LEU A 44 3.19 10.65 -6.24
CA LEU A 44 3.29 9.61 -5.22
C LEU A 44 2.19 8.55 -5.37
N ALA A 45 0.94 8.97 -5.55
CA ALA A 45 -0.18 8.06 -5.77
C ALA A 45 0.03 7.23 -7.05
N SER A 46 0.53 7.84 -8.12
CA SER A 46 0.80 7.12 -9.37
C SER A 46 1.91 6.07 -9.23
N THR A 47 2.93 6.36 -8.41
CA THR A 47 4.09 5.48 -8.21
C THR A 47 3.80 4.36 -7.21
N TYR A 48 3.09 4.66 -6.12
CA TYR A 48 2.93 3.75 -4.99
C TYR A 48 1.50 3.24 -4.78
N ALA A 49 0.48 4.01 -5.17
CA ALA A 49 -0.92 3.63 -4.99
C ALA A 49 -1.52 2.94 -6.23
N LYS A 50 -0.83 2.94 -7.39
CA LYS A 50 -1.28 2.15 -8.54
C LYS A 50 -1.07 0.65 -8.27
N PRO A 51 -2.12 -0.18 -8.37
CA PRO A 51 -1.96 -1.63 -8.38
C PRO A 51 -1.13 -2.06 -9.59
N SER A 52 0.17 -2.22 -9.39
CA SER A 52 1.01 -2.82 -10.42
C SER A 52 0.69 -4.32 -10.50
N ARG A 53 0.58 -4.86 -11.72
CA ARG A 53 0.41 -6.31 -11.92
C ARG A 53 1.52 -7.10 -11.21
N GLY A 54 2.72 -6.53 -11.12
CA GLY A 54 3.86 -7.10 -10.39
C GLY A 54 3.60 -7.18 -8.88
N HIS A 55 3.12 -6.10 -8.26
CA HIS A 55 2.83 -6.07 -6.82
C HIS A 55 1.73 -7.07 -6.45
N ILE A 56 0.64 -7.10 -7.23
CA ILE A 56 -0.44 -8.09 -7.05
C ILE A 56 0.13 -9.51 -7.15
N LYS A 57 0.95 -9.79 -8.17
CA LYS A 57 1.58 -11.11 -8.36
C LYS A 57 2.50 -11.48 -7.20
N GLN A 58 3.26 -10.52 -6.67
CA GLN A 58 4.14 -10.72 -5.52
C GLN A 58 3.33 -11.08 -4.26
N LEU A 59 2.25 -10.35 -3.96
CA LEU A 59 1.39 -10.65 -2.81
C LEU A 59 0.77 -12.05 -2.91
N LYS A 60 0.26 -12.42 -4.09
CA LYS A 60 -0.26 -13.77 -4.34
C LYS A 60 0.79 -14.86 -4.16
N ALA A 61 2.02 -14.63 -4.63
CA ALA A 61 3.12 -15.57 -4.44
C ALA A 61 3.52 -15.69 -2.96
N GLN A 62 3.51 -14.58 -2.21
CA GLN A 62 3.76 -14.60 -0.77
C GLN A 62 2.71 -15.39 -0.02
N LEU A 63 1.42 -15.23 -0.34
CA LEU A 63 0.33 -16.01 0.26
C LEU A 63 0.51 -17.51 -0.02
N LYS A 64 0.77 -17.90 -1.27
CA LYS A 64 0.96 -19.31 -1.65
C LYS A 64 2.11 -19.99 -0.90
N ASN A 65 3.16 -19.23 -0.60
CA ASN A 65 4.35 -19.72 0.11
C ASN A 65 4.29 -19.44 1.63
N TRP A 66 3.21 -18.85 2.13
CA TRP A 66 3.10 -18.52 3.55
C TRP A 66 2.74 -19.78 4.34
N ARG A 67 3.63 -20.16 5.25
CA ARG A 67 3.49 -21.34 6.10
C ARG A 67 3.61 -20.93 7.57
N LYS A 68 2.87 -21.60 8.46
CA LYS A 68 2.97 -21.40 9.91
C LYS A 68 4.41 -21.63 10.36
N GLU A 69 4.96 -22.81 10.05
CA GLU A 69 6.29 -23.23 10.50
C GLU A 69 6.43 -23.01 12.03
N ASN A 70 7.52 -22.37 12.45
CA ASN A 70 7.83 -22.04 13.84
C ASN A 70 7.10 -20.77 14.36
N LYS A 71 6.18 -20.18 13.59
CA LYS A 71 5.42 -19.00 14.01
C LYS A 71 4.29 -19.43 14.96
N THR A 72 3.91 -18.55 15.88
CA THR A 72 2.64 -18.70 16.60
C THR A 72 1.46 -18.55 15.63
N ILE A 73 0.29 -19.07 16.02
CA ILE A 73 -0.93 -18.96 15.20
C ILE A 73 -1.27 -17.50 14.94
N ASP A 74 -1.17 -16.63 15.94
CA ASP A 74 -1.44 -15.19 15.80
C ASP A 74 -0.55 -14.53 14.75
N VAL A 75 0.77 -14.78 14.81
CA VAL A 75 1.73 -14.22 13.85
C VAL A 75 1.48 -14.75 12.44
N TYR A 76 1.14 -16.04 12.34
CA TYR A 76 0.80 -16.66 11.06
C TYR A 76 -0.46 -16.05 10.44
N LEU A 77 -1.56 -15.96 11.19
CA LEU A 77 -2.83 -15.41 10.74
C LEU A 77 -2.72 -13.92 10.39
N GLN A 78 -2.08 -13.13 11.27
CA GLN A 78 -1.87 -11.70 11.02
C GLN A 78 -1.10 -11.47 9.72
N GLY A 79 -0.12 -12.34 9.43
CA GLY A 79 0.62 -12.30 8.17
C GLY A 79 -0.24 -12.59 6.95
N ILE A 80 -1.23 -13.49 7.04
CA ILE A 80 -2.16 -13.75 5.93
C ILE A 80 -3.12 -12.57 5.76
N ILE A 81 -3.78 -12.16 6.84
CA ILE A 81 -4.76 -11.06 6.86
C ILE A 81 -4.17 -9.79 6.26
N THR A 82 -2.96 -9.41 6.70
CA THR A 82 -2.27 -8.20 6.19
C THR A 82 -2.11 -8.23 4.66
N ARG A 83 -1.81 -9.39 4.07
CA ARG A 83 -1.65 -9.54 2.61
C ARG A 83 -2.99 -9.59 1.87
N LEU A 84 -4.01 -10.20 2.46
CA LEU A 84 -5.37 -10.18 1.93
C LEU A 84 -5.93 -8.76 1.91
N ASP A 85 -5.72 -7.99 2.98
CA ASP A 85 -6.09 -6.58 3.08
C ASP A 85 -5.37 -5.75 2.02
N GLN A 86 -4.06 -5.97 1.84
CA GLN A 86 -3.30 -5.32 0.77
C GLN A 86 -3.88 -5.65 -0.61
N LEU A 87 -4.24 -6.90 -0.89
CA LEU A 87 -4.90 -7.28 -2.14
C LEU A 87 -6.28 -6.62 -2.29
N ALA A 88 -7.07 -6.51 -1.22
CA ALA A 88 -8.35 -5.83 -1.23
C ALA A 88 -8.20 -4.33 -1.55
N ILE A 89 -7.23 -3.64 -0.93
CA ILE A 89 -6.89 -2.23 -1.23
C ILE A 89 -6.52 -2.05 -2.71
N LEU A 90 -5.86 -3.04 -3.30
CA LEU A 90 -5.49 -3.06 -4.72
C LEU A 90 -6.63 -3.48 -5.67
N GLY A 91 -7.87 -3.62 -5.17
CA GLY A 91 -9.05 -4.02 -5.94
C GLY A 91 -9.03 -5.50 -6.36
N LYS A 92 -8.30 -6.34 -5.62
CA LYS A 92 -8.17 -7.79 -5.82
C LYS A 92 -8.54 -8.56 -4.55
N ALA A 93 -9.63 -8.15 -3.90
CA ALA A 93 -10.19 -8.88 -2.77
C ALA A 93 -10.40 -10.35 -3.13
N VAL A 94 -10.09 -11.21 -2.17
CA VAL A 94 -10.23 -12.67 -2.26
C VAL A 94 -11.55 -13.05 -1.59
N ASP A 95 -12.28 -14.01 -2.14
CA ASP A 95 -13.53 -14.47 -1.54
C ASP A 95 -13.29 -15.11 -0.16
N HIS A 96 -14.30 -15.11 0.71
CA HIS A 96 -14.14 -15.64 2.07
C HIS A 96 -13.75 -17.13 2.07
N GLU A 97 -14.35 -17.95 1.21
CA GLU A 97 -14.03 -19.38 1.13
C GLU A 97 -12.58 -19.58 0.65
N ASP A 98 -12.16 -18.85 -0.38
CA ASP A 98 -10.77 -18.86 -0.87
C ASP A 98 -9.78 -18.40 0.23
N GLN A 99 -10.17 -17.46 1.10
CA GLN A 99 -9.33 -17.04 2.23
C GLN A 99 -9.16 -18.17 3.25
N ILE A 100 -10.23 -18.92 3.54
CA ILE A 100 -10.18 -20.09 4.42
C ILE A 100 -9.24 -21.14 3.84
N ASP A 101 -9.37 -21.45 2.55
CA ASP A 101 -8.49 -22.42 1.87
C ASP A 101 -7.02 -22.03 1.96
N ILE A 102 -6.69 -20.75 1.72
CA ILE A 102 -5.32 -20.22 1.85
C ILE A 102 -4.77 -20.39 3.28
N ILE A 103 -5.61 -20.19 4.30
CA ILE A 103 -5.23 -20.39 5.71
C ILE A 103 -4.99 -21.88 5.97
N LEU A 104 -5.88 -22.77 5.52
CA LEU A 104 -5.75 -24.20 5.76
C LEU A 104 -4.53 -24.80 5.04
N GLU A 105 -4.21 -24.34 3.82
CA GLU A 105 -3.04 -24.79 3.06
C GLU A 105 -1.70 -24.50 3.76
N GLY A 106 -1.64 -23.45 4.59
CA GLY A 106 -0.42 -23.04 5.25
C GLY A 106 -0.20 -23.63 6.65
N LEU A 107 -1.17 -24.40 7.14
CA LEU A 107 -1.11 -25.09 8.43
C LEU A 107 -0.49 -26.50 8.29
N PRO A 108 0.32 -26.93 9.28
CA PRO A 108 0.82 -28.30 9.33
C PRO A 108 -0.29 -29.29 9.64
N ASP A 109 -0.08 -30.57 9.31
CA ASP A 109 -1.09 -31.64 9.43
C ASP A 109 -1.61 -31.84 10.86
N GLU A 110 -0.86 -31.40 11.88
CA GLU A 110 -1.28 -31.40 13.29
C GLU A 110 -2.50 -30.48 13.58
N TYR A 111 -2.83 -29.57 12.66
CA TYR A 111 -3.99 -28.67 12.73
C TYR A 111 -5.12 -29.02 11.75
N LYS A 112 -4.96 -30.08 10.95
CA LYS A 112 -5.95 -30.50 9.95
C LYS A 112 -6.98 -31.47 10.54
#